data_AF-A0A4Q7YIL2-F1
#
_entry.id   AF-A0A4Q7YIL2-F1
#
_cell.length_a   1.000
_cell.length_b   1.000
_cell.length_c   1.000
_cell.angle_alpha   90.00
_cell.angle_beta   90.00
_cell.angle_gamma   90.00
#
_symmetry.space_group_name_H-M   'P 1'
#
loop_
_entity.id
_entity.type
_entity.pdbx_description
1 polymer ?
#
loop_
_entity_poly.entity_id
_entity_poly.type
_entity_poly.pdbx_seq_one_letter_code
_entity_poly.pdbx_strand_id
1 'polypeptide(L)'
;MRMPPRKPLIITAIAVLVVITAWMLLRQPAASTTSIAELAKTQPAHAPTLSEKLILESDLPPPGTRSAFDHFIVQNDGLPHPFSKLVALLQKQHPEGQPPVALLIPHGRSLLKGQADDAHPRIVVAADYQKPNTPAALGVAPQGQLFLGFVENAKEIEVLSYNEAAGRFEFQLVQNYCEGCVPRIVYARRAICTTCHQGGTPIFSQRPWNETNGQQATANAIAAARGDKPYHSIPVRQPLSMPERFDQLTDVGNFLKATQKLWLDGCGAEGNECRRQMLSLALLYADNPGGFDSQGAEANKLRQLQAGTFPKEGITVPESDLHNRDPIGEKQGFKGWLKSLVTRDIHFGEGAKDNEDLSRFDKLPPLAADVDPLTVRPPKQILKASDIDGVYGVASFFTDADIKTLGEQYGYDIRKLRSRVASLSPETFAARPFSRVAMMNALLDKPRDYCCLKTDEMSPPVASGVPPLKIVRQLQLKPFEEHCFACHRGNPAKRLDFMNGANEDAVLANLQAKKEIRDALDWERYEGTDKASKLMPPRDSVQYQKLKKAGPEYRQKMRETVPGMFDF
;
A
#
# COMPACT_ATOMS: atom_id res chain seq x y z
N MET A 1 -11.08 -44.13 -68.49
CA MET A 1 -10.06 -43.73 -67.49
C MET A 1 -10.75 -43.51 -66.14
N ARG A 2 -10.46 -44.33 -65.13
CA ARG A 2 -11.00 -44.18 -63.75
C ARG A 2 -10.07 -43.25 -62.98
N MET A 3 -10.59 -42.15 -62.42
CA MET A 3 -9.84 -41.25 -61.54
C MET A 3 -9.46 -41.99 -60.23
N PRO A 4 -8.24 -41.78 -59.70
CA PRO A 4 -7.82 -42.40 -58.45
C PRO A 4 -8.56 -41.80 -57.24
N PRO A 5 -8.72 -42.56 -56.15
CA PRO A 5 -9.52 -42.15 -55.01
C PRO A 5 -8.84 -40.99 -54.27
N ARG A 6 -9.50 -39.84 -54.16
CA ARG A 6 -9.05 -38.63 -53.43
C ARG A 6 -8.97 -38.79 -51.89
N LYS A 7 -9.23 -39.98 -51.36
CA LYS A 7 -9.32 -40.25 -49.90
C LYS A 7 -8.01 -40.11 -49.11
N PRO A 8 -6.82 -40.53 -49.59
CA PRO A 8 -5.61 -40.46 -48.78
C PRO A 8 -5.14 -39.02 -48.59
N LEU A 9 -5.31 -38.14 -49.59
CA LEU A 9 -4.93 -36.73 -49.49
C LEU A 9 -5.73 -35.97 -48.43
N ILE A 10 -7.01 -36.29 -48.27
CA ILE A 10 -7.90 -35.65 -47.27
C ILE A 10 -7.50 -36.10 -45.87
N ILE A 11 -7.18 -37.37 -45.66
CA ILE A 11 -6.75 -37.90 -44.35
C ILE A 11 -5.41 -37.30 -43.94
N THR A 12 -4.45 -37.19 -44.87
CA THR A 12 -3.15 -36.56 -44.59
C THR A 12 -3.30 -35.07 -44.30
N ALA A 13 -4.15 -34.35 -45.04
CA ALA A 13 -4.42 -32.95 -44.78
C ALA A 13 -5.08 -32.73 -43.41
N ILE A 14 -6.03 -33.59 -43.01
CA ILE A 14 -6.66 -33.55 -41.69
C ILE A 14 -5.63 -33.86 -40.59
N ALA A 15 -4.78 -34.87 -40.78
CA ALA A 15 -3.75 -35.22 -39.80
C ALA A 15 -2.72 -34.10 -39.62
N VAL A 16 -2.27 -33.48 -40.72
CA VAL A 16 -1.36 -32.32 -40.68
C VAL A 16 -2.05 -31.12 -40.02
N LEU A 17 -3.32 -30.87 -40.33
CA LEU A 17 -4.08 -29.80 -39.67
C LEU A 17 -4.22 -30.08 -38.18
N VAL A 18 -4.54 -31.30 -37.75
CA VAL A 18 -4.62 -31.69 -36.33
C VAL A 18 -3.27 -31.51 -35.65
N VAL A 19 -2.16 -31.91 -36.28
CA VAL A 19 -0.82 -31.74 -35.72
C VAL A 19 -0.42 -30.27 -35.64
N ILE A 20 -0.69 -29.45 -36.65
CA ILE A 20 -0.42 -28.00 -36.63
C ILE A 20 -1.30 -27.32 -35.59
N THR A 21 -2.58 -27.69 -35.49
CA THR A 21 -3.50 -27.13 -34.50
C THR A 21 -3.09 -27.55 -33.09
N ALA A 22 -2.72 -28.82 -32.88
CA ALA A 22 -2.19 -29.29 -31.61
C ALA A 22 -0.86 -28.59 -31.26
N TRP A 23 0.05 -28.40 -32.22
CA TRP A 23 1.31 -27.71 -32.03
C TRP A 23 1.12 -26.22 -31.72
N MET A 24 0.18 -25.55 -32.39
CA MET A 24 -0.21 -24.17 -32.09
C MET A 24 -0.93 -24.04 -30.74
N LEU A 25 -1.69 -25.06 -30.33
CA LEU A 25 -2.36 -25.11 -29.02
C LEU A 25 -1.37 -25.44 -27.87
N LEU A 26 -0.31 -26.21 -28.16
CA LEU A 26 0.74 -26.59 -27.22
C LEU A 26 1.89 -25.58 -27.13
N ARG A 27 2.04 -24.67 -28.11
CA ARG A 27 2.87 -23.46 -27.99
C ARG A 27 2.20 -22.47 -27.04
N GLN A 28 2.17 -22.81 -25.76
CA GLN A 28 1.85 -21.85 -24.72
C GLN A 28 3.01 -20.86 -24.58
N PRO A 29 2.76 -19.55 -24.37
CA PRO A 29 3.78 -18.69 -23.80
C PRO A 29 4.24 -19.34 -22.49
N ALA A 30 5.56 -19.48 -22.30
CA ALA A 30 6.11 -20.16 -21.14
C ALA A 30 5.48 -19.58 -19.87
N ALA A 31 4.76 -20.39 -19.09
CA ALA A 31 4.26 -19.97 -17.80
C ALA A 31 5.45 -19.72 -16.86
N SER A 32 5.38 -18.71 -16.01
CA SER A 32 6.35 -18.58 -14.92
C SER A 32 6.13 -19.75 -13.95
N THR A 33 7.05 -20.71 -13.93
CA THR A 33 6.96 -21.90 -13.05
C THR A 33 7.69 -21.72 -11.72
N THR A 34 8.36 -20.57 -11.52
CA THR A 34 9.17 -20.31 -10.34
C THR A 34 8.27 -19.93 -9.17
N SER A 35 8.38 -20.66 -8.06
CA SER A 35 7.60 -20.38 -6.85
C SER A 35 7.96 -19.01 -6.25
N ILE A 36 7.03 -18.39 -5.53
CA ILE A 36 7.31 -17.14 -4.81
C ILE A 36 8.46 -17.31 -3.83
N ALA A 37 8.51 -18.46 -3.14
CA ALA A 37 9.56 -18.75 -2.16
C ALA A 37 10.96 -18.80 -2.79
N GLU A 38 11.05 -19.15 -4.07
CA GLU A 38 12.32 -19.15 -4.82
C GLU A 38 12.65 -17.75 -5.33
N LEU A 39 11.67 -17.02 -5.89
CA LEU A 39 11.85 -15.63 -6.30
C LEU A 39 12.29 -14.74 -5.12
N ALA A 40 11.70 -14.92 -3.94
CA ALA A 40 12.01 -14.16 -2.74
C ALA A 40 13.43 -14.41 -2.19
N LYS A 41 14.11 -15.49 -2.62
CA LYS A 41 15.52 -15.75 -2.26
C LYS A 41 16.50 -15.07 -3.21
N THR A 42 16.02 -14.57 -4.35
CA THR A 42 16.88 -13.96 -5.37
C THR A 42 17.33 -12.59 -4.90
N GLN A 43 18.61 -12.44 -4.61
CA GLN A 43 19.24 -11.14 -4.35
C GLN A 43 19.95 -10.66 -5.61
N PRO A 44 19.92 -9.36 -5.91
CA PRO A 44 20.61 -8.85 -7.08
C PRO A 44 22.14 -8.89 -6.84
N ALA A 45 22.88 -9.28 -7.87
CA ALA A 45 24.31 -9.60 -7.81
C ALA A 45 25.22 -8.35 -8.01
N HIS A 46 24.78 -7.17 -7.61
CA HIS A 46 25.53 -5.91 -7.74
C HIS A 46 25.95 -5.34 -6.39
N ALA A 47 27.00 -4.51 -6.40
CA ALA A 47 27.39 -3.76 -5.23
C ALA A 47 26.31 -2.70 -4.91
N PRO A 48 25.91 -2.54 -3.64
CA PRO A 48 24.81 -1.64 -3.31
C PRO A 48 25.15 -0.19 -3.67
N THR A 49 24.22 0.45 -4.38
CA THR A 49 24.18 1.87 -4.69
C THR A 49 24.05 2.72 -3.42
N LEU A 50 24.15 4.05 -3.55
CA LEU A 50 24.01 4.94 -2.39
C LEU A 50 22.58 4.89 -1.84
N SER A 51 21.58 4.87 -2.70
CA SER A 51 20.18 4.75 -2.30
C SER A 51 19.92 3.43 -1.58
N GLU A 52 20.47 2.30 -2.04
CA GLU A 52 20.31 0.99 -1.36
C GLU A 52 21.00 0.93 0.02
N LYS A 53 22.04 1.74 0.25
CA LYS A 53 22.68 1.85 1.58
C LYS A 53 21.88 2.71 2.54
N LEU A 54 21.25 3.77 2.05
CA LEU A 54 20.57 4.77 2.88
C LEU A 54 19.08 4.50 3.06
N ILE A 55 18.45 3.90 2.07
CA ILE A 55 17.06 3.43 2.07
C ILE A 55 17.13 1.92 2.24
N LEU A 56 17.23 1.48 3.50
CA LEU A 56 17.28 0.07 3.83
C LEU A 56 16.07 -0.64 3.25
N GLU A 57 16.23 -1.91 2.84
CA GLU A 57 15.17 -2.75 2.28
C GLU A 57 14.77 -3.86 3.28
N SER A 58 14.81 -3.57 4.59
CA SER A 58 14.32 -4.47 5.65
C SER A 58 12.79 -4.57 5.67
N ASP A 59 12.25 -5.67 6.22
CA ASP A 59 10.80 -5.85 6.43
C ASP A 59 10.20 -4.75 7.31
N LEU A 60 10.86 -4.46 8.43
CA LEU A 60 10.47 -3.36 9.32
C LEU A 60 10.95 -2.02 8.79
N PRO A 61 10.21 -0.93 9.08
CA PRO A 61 10.64 0.43 8.74
C PRO A 61 11.90 0.79 9.53
N PRO A 62 12.79 1.64 9.00
CA PRO A 62 13.93 2.15 9.75
C PRO A 62 13.51 2.75 11.10
N PRO A 63 14.36 2.65 12.15
CA PRO A 63 14.06 3.22 13.47
C PRO A 63 13.66 4.70 13.39
N GLY A 64 12.62 5.08 14.13
CA GLY A 64 12.08 6.44 14.13
C GLY A 64 11.24 6.81 12.90
N THR A 65 10.91 5.85 12.03
CA THR A 65 10.07 6.08 10.85
C THR A 65 8.87 5.13 10.81
N ARG A 66 7.80 5.54 10.13
CA ARG A 66 6.57 4.76 9.92
C ARG A 66 5.89 5.17 8.61
N SER A 67 5.03 4.30 8.10
CA SER A 67 4.25 4.59 6.91
C SER A 67 3.14 5.62 7.19
N ALA A 68 2.68 6.33 6.15
CA ALA A 68 1.52 7.22 6.26
C ALA A 68 0.27 6.50 6.82
N PHE A 69 0.06 5.22 6.49
CA PHE A 69 -1.03 4.41 7.04
C PHE A 69 -0.97 4.32 8.56
N ASP A 70 0.19 4.03 9.14
CA ASP A 70 0.33 3.98 10.60
C ASP A 70 -0.04 5.32 11.26
N HIS A 71 0.42 6.44 10.67
CA HIS A 71 0.04 7.77 11.14
C HIS A 71 -1.47 8.00 11.06
N PHE A 72 -2.12 7.60 9.97
CA PHE A 72 -3.58 7.70 9.85
C PHE A 72 -4.31 6.88 10.90
N ILE A 73 -3.87 5.65 11.18
CA ILE A 73 -4.52 4.80 12.18
C ILE A 73 -4.32 5.36 13.60
N VAL A 74 -3.12 5.82 13.93
CA VAL A 74 -2.81 6.42 15.25
C VAL A 74 -3.65 7.66 15.54
N GLN A 75 -3.82 8.53 14.54
CA GLN A 75 -4.61 9.76 14.66
C GLN A 75 -6.11 9.51 14.81
N ASN A 76 -6.59 8.31 14.50
CA ASN A 76 -8.00 7.94 14.54
C ASN A 76 -8.29 6.84 15.57
N ASP A 77 -7.44 6.72 16.60
CA ASP A 77 -7.63 5.84 17.76
C ASP A 77 -7.69 4.33 17.44
N GLY A 78 -7.21 3.92 16.27
CA GLY A 78 -7.15 2.52 15.89
C GLY A 78 -7.83 2.23 14.56
N LEU A 79 -7.88 0.94 14.24
CA LEU A 79 -8.33 0.44 12.95
C LEU A 79 -9.86 0.38 12.89
N PRO A 80 -10.52 1.12 11.97
CA PRO A 80 -11.97 1.06 11.81
C PRO A 80 -12.43 -0.30 11.28
N HIS A 81 -13.58 -0.79 11.78
CA HIS A 81 -14.26 -1.98 11.27
C HIS A 81 -15.78 -1.75 11.20
N PRO A 82 -16.49 -2.22 10.16
CA PRO A 82 -16.02 -2.98 8.98
C PRO A 82 -15.29 -2.11 7.94
N PHE A 83 -14.86 -2.69 6.80
CA PHE A 83 -14.07 -2.00 5.77
C PHE A 83 -14.69 -0.69 5.28
N SER A 84 -16.03 -0.61 5.24
CA SER A 84 -16.75 0.62 4.89
C SER A 84 -16.46 1.79 5.85
N LYS A 85 -16.18 1.52 7.14
CA LYS A 85 -15.74 2.57 8.09
C LYS A 85 -14.32 3.05 7.78
N LEU A 86 -13.44 2.18 7.26
CA LEU A 86 -12.10 2.58 6.82
C LEU A 86 -12.18 3.43 5.53
N VAL A 87 -13.04 3.07 4.58
CA VAL A 87 -13.34 3.90 3.41
C VAL A 87 -13.89 5.27 3.83
N ALA A 88 -14.86 5.29 4.75
CA ALA A 88 -15.43 6.52 5.29
C ALA A 88 -14.40 7.38 6.04
N LEU A 89 -13.45 6.75 6.73
CA LEU A 89 -12.33 7.44 7.37
C LEU A 89 -11.49 8.17 6.30
N LEU A 90 -11.09 7.50 5.22
CA LEU A 90 -10.34 8.12 4.13
C LEU A 90 -11.12 9.25 3.47
N GLN A 91 -12.42 9.04 3.21
CA GLN A 91 -13.30 10.07 2.67
C GLN A 91 -13.37 11.31 3.57
N LYS A 92 -13.45 11.13 4.89
CA LYS A 92 -13.45 12.24 5.86
C LYS A 92 -12.14 13.03 5.86
N GLN A 93 -11.03 12.42 5.42
CA GLN A 93 -9.77 13.13 5.26
C GLN A 93 -9.71 13.97 3.98
N HIS A 94 -10.57 13.71 3.00
CA HIS A 94 -10.64 14.51 1.78
C HIS A 94 -11.17 15.93 2.11
N PRO A 95 -10.51 17.02 1.68
CA PRO A 95 -10.95 18.39 1.99
C PRO A 95 -12.40 18.70 1.59
N GLU A 96 -12.81 18.17 0.44
CA GLU A 96 -14.17 18.29 -0.09
C GLU A 96 -15.10 17.10 0.25
N GLY A 97 -14.63 16.14 1.05
CA GLY A 97 -15.39 14.95 1.41
C GLY A 97 -15.69 13.97 0.27
N GLN A 98 -14.91 14.02 -0.82
CA GLN A 98 -15.05 13.07 -1.92
C GLN A 98 -14.60 11.66 -1.51
N PRO A 99 -15.27 10.60 -2.00
CA PRO A 99 -14.83 9.23 -1.75
C PRO A 99 -13.46 8.96 -2.37
N PRO A 100 -12.65 8.05 -1.78
CA PRO A 100 -11.40 7.65 -2.40
C PRO A 100 -11.64 6.91 -3.73
N VAL A 101 -10.62 6.88 -4.59
CA VAL A 101 -10.68 6.12 -5.84
C VAL A 101 -10.73 4.63 -5.49
N ALA A 102 -11.77 3.93 -5.95
CA ALA A 102 -12.00 2.55 -5.55
C ALA A 102 -12.61 1.69 -6.66
N LEU A 103 -12.17 0.43 -6.75
CA LEU A 103 -12.58 -0.54 -7.75
C LEU A 103 -12.87 -1.90 -7.12
N LEU A 104 -13.72 -2.68 -7.78
CA LEU A 104 -13.98 -4.08 -7.46
C LEU A 104 -13.31 -4.98 -8.50
N ILE A 105 -12.59 -6.01 -8.03
CA ILE A 105 -11.82 -6.96 -8.83
C ILE A 105 -12.22 -8.39 -8.42
N PRO A 106 -13.13 -9.07 -9.15
CA PRO A 106 -13.56 -10.43 -8.79
C PRO A 106 -12.51 -11.49 -9.13
N HIS A 107 -11.72 -11.28 -10.18
CA HIS A 107 -10.79 -12.29 -10.71
C HIS A 107 -9.38 -11.72 -10.91
N GLY A 108 -8.79 -11.20 -9.83
CA GLY A 108 -7.48 -10.54 -9.85
C GLY A 108 -6.28 -11.47 -9.78
N ARG A 109 -5.09 -10.85 -9.66
CA ARG A 109 -3.77 -11.50 -9.74
C ARG A 109 -2.95 -11.41 -8.43
N SER A 110 -3.57 -10.97 -7.33
CA SER A 110 -2.88 -10.85 -6.04
C SER A 110 -2.56 -12.22 -5.43
N LEU A 111 -1.79 -12.22 -4.34
CA LEU A 111 -1.51 -13.43 -3.56
C LEU A 111 -2.79 -14.09 -3.04
N LEU A 112 -3.83 -13.29 -2.79
CA LEU A 112 -5.15 -13.74 -2.36
C LEU A 112 -6.07 -14.12 -3.54
N LYS A 113 -5.54 -14.33 -4.75
CA LYS A 113 -6.33 -14.81 -5.90
C LYS A 113 -7.02 -16.13 -5.53
N GLY A 114 -8.28 -16.26 -5.89
CA GLY A 114 -9.13 -17.39 -5.49
C GLY A 114 -9.88 -17.20 -4.16
N GLN A 115 -9.63 -16.11 -3.40
CA GLN A 115 -10.48 -15.70 -2.26
C GLN A 115 -11.49 -14.60 -2.62
N ALA A 116 -11.49 -14.16 -3.87
CA ALA A 116 -12.46 -13.24 -4.44
C ALA A 116 -13.20 -13.91 -5.60
N ASP A 117 -14.45 -13.49 -5.80
CA ASP A 117 -15.32 -13.89 -6.90
C ASP A 117 -16.31 -12.76 -7.24
N ASP A 118 -17.28 -13.00 -8.13
CA ASP A 118 -18.27 -12.00 -8.51
C ASP A 118 -19.20 -11.59 -7.35
N ALA A 119 -19.41 -12.47 -6.36
CA ALA A 119 -20.25 -12.20 -5.19
C ALA A 119 -19.48 -11.45 -4.08
N HIS A 120 -18.18 -11.69 -3.97
CA HIS A 120 -17.27 -11.13 -2.97
C HIS A 120 -15.98 -10.64 -3.67
N PRO A 121 -16.06 -9.58 -4.50
CA PRO A 121 -14.90 -9.12 -5.25
C PRO A 121 -13.84 -8.50 -4.33
N ARG A 122 -12.55 -8.59 -4.71
CA ARG A 122 -11.49 -7.84 -4.03
C ARG A 122 -11.75 -6.35 -4.20
N ILE A 123 -11.63 -5.58 -3.13
CA ILE A 123 -11.73 -4.13 -3.18
C ILE A 123 -10.34 -3.54 -3.22
N VAL A 124 -10.06 -2.64 -4.16
CA VAL A 124 -8.84 -1.82 -4.13
C VAL A 124 -9.23 -0.36 -3.95
N VAL A 125 -8.48 0.36 -3.11
CA VAL A 125 -8.71 1.76 -2.76
C VAL A 125 -7.39 2.52 -2.83
N ALA A 126 -7.40 3.71 -3.41
CA ALA A 126 -6.29 4.65 -3.38
C ALA A 126 -6.73 6.00 -2.81
N ALA A 127 -5.92 6.59 -1.93
CA ALA A 127 -6.15 7.95 -1.48
C ALA A 127 -5.78 8.93 -2.61
N ASP A 128 -6.68 9.88 -2.89
CA ASP A 128 -6.49 10.85 -3.98
C ASP A 128 -6.93 12.24 -3.53
N TYR A 129 -6.11 12.87 -2.68
CA TYR A 129 -6.34 14.24 -2.24
C TYR A 129 -5.05 14.88 -1.76
N GLN A 130 -5.09 16.21 -1.66
CA GLN A 130 -4.08 17.02 -0.99
C GLN A 130 -4.79 17.93 -0.01
N LYS A 131 -4.43 17.91 1.27
CA LYS A 131 -4.95 18.88 2.23
C LYS A 131 -4.22 20.21 2.09
N PRO A 132 -4.93 21.34 2.20
CA PRO A 132 -4.27 22.64 2.21
C PRO A 132 -3.38 22.79 3.44
N ASN A 133 -2.33 23.58 3.30
CA ASN A 133 -1.54 24.05 4.42
C ASN A 133 -2.37 25.01 5.29
N THR A 134 -2.10 25.01 6.59
CA THR A 134 -2.57 26.03 7.53
C THR A 134 -1.38 26.87 8.01
N PRO A 135 -1.59 28.02 8.68
CA PRO A 135 -0.49 28.77 9.28
C PRO A 135 0.34 27.96 10.29
N ALA A 136 -0.26 26.96 10.94
CA ALA A 136 0.39 26.14 11.97
C ALA A 136 0.95 24.82 11.43
N ALA A 137 0.38 24.25 10.37
CA ALA A 137 0.70 22.90 9.92
C ALA A 137 0.73 22.75 8.40
N LEU A 138 1.59 21.85 7.91
CA LEU A 138 1.57 21.40 6.52
C LEU A 138 0.44 20.39 6.30
N GLY A 139 -0.23 20.48 5.16
CA GLY A 139 -1.26 19.54 4.75
C GLY A 139 -0.66 18.20 4.32
N VAL A 140 -1.40 17.11 4.49
CA VAL A 140 -1.02 15.77 3.99
C VAL A 140 -1.35 15.63 2.50
N ALA A 141 -0.56 14.84 1.79
CA ALA A 141 -0.72 14.58 0.36
C ALA A 141 -0.58 13.08 0.06
N PRO A 142 -1.55 12.23 0.46
CA PRO A 142 -1.45 10.78 0.25
C PRO A 142 -1.71 10.34 -1.20
N GLN A 143 -1.92 11.28 -2.12
CA GLN A 143 -2.06 11.04 -3.56
C GLN A 143 -0.86 10.25 -4.10
N GLY A 144 -1.13 9.06 -4.64
CA GLY A 144 -0.08 8.14 -5.13
C GLY A 144 0.79 7.55 -4.02
N GLN A 145 0.42 7.72 -2.74
CA GLN A 145 1.21 7.31 -1.57
C GLN A 145 0.50 6.32 -0.65
N LEU A 146 -0.80 6.08 -0.81
CA LEU A 146 -1.55 5.14 0.02
C LEU A 146 -2.54 4.32 -0.83
N PHE A 147 -2.34 3.00 -0.81
CA PHE A 147 -3.17 2.01 -1.50
C PHE A 147 -3.55 0.88 -0.53
N LEU A 148 -4.80 0.44 -0.63
CA LEU A 148 -5.36 -0.66 0.15
C LEU A 148 -5.95 -1.70 -0.79
N GLY A 149 -5.78 -2.98 -0.48
CA GLY A 149 -6.43 -4.11 -1.15
C GLY A 149 -7.12 -4.98 -0.11
N PHE A 150 -8.44 -5.03 -0.09
CA PHE A 150 -9.22 -5.82 0.88
C PHE A 150 -9.88 -7.02 0.22
N VAL A 151 -9.72 -8.19 0.85
CA VAL A 151 -10.41 -9.43 0.45
C VAL A 151 -11.15 -9.98 1.66
N GLU A 152 -12.48 -9.91 1.62
CA GLU A 152 -13.35 -10.27 2.75
C GLU A 152 -13.13 -11.71 3.23
N ASN A 153 -13.03 -12.66 2.30
CA ASN A 153 -12.92 -14.08 2.64
C ASN A 153 -11.54 -14.48 3.16
N ALA A 154 -10.51 -13.72 2.78
CA ALA A 154 -9.17 -13.84 3.36
C ALA A 154 -9.06 -13.09 4.72
N LYS A 155 -10.03 -12.22 5.04
CA LYS A 155 -10.03 -11.39 6.25
C LYS A 155 -8.75 -10.57 6.36
N GLU A 156 -8.30 -10.04 5.23
CA GLU A 156 -7.00 -9.38 5.12
C GLU A 156 -7.09 -8.10 4.29
N ILE A 157 -6.41 -7.05 4.76
CA ILE A 157 -6.14 -5.83 3.99
C ILE A 157 -4.64 -5.79 3.68
N GLU A 158 -4.29 -5.76 2.40
CA GLU A 158 -2.97 -5.46 1.89
C GLU A 158 -2.81 -3.93 1.85
N VAL A 159 -1.73 -3.39 2.41
CA VAL A 159 -1.49 -1.95 2.49
C VAL A 159 -0.14 -1.63 1.88
N LEU A 160 -0.13 -0.75 0.89
CA LEU A 160 1.06 -0.12 0.36
C LEU A 160 1.02 1.36 0.72
N SER A 161 1.93 1.78 1.60
CA SER A 161 1.94 3.15 2.10
C SER A 161 3.34 3.73 2.08
N TYR A 162 3.48 4.92 1.52
CA TYR A 162 4.74 5.65 1.46
C TYR A 162 5.16 6.10 2.88
N ASN A 163 6.43 5.90 3.19
CA ASN A 163 7.11 6.37 4.40
C ASN A 163 8.08 7.48 3.97
N GLU A 164 7.65 8.73 4.15
CA GLU A 164 8.40 9.90 3.68
C GLU A 164 9.76 10.02 4.35
N ALA A 165 9.85 9.71 5.64
CA ALA A 165 11.12 9.74 6.38
C ALA A 165 12.12 8.69 5.89
N ALA A 166 11.63 7.54 5.41
CA ALA A 166 12.47 6.46 4.90
C ALA A 166 12.70 6.49 3.38
N GLY A 167 11.91 7.26 2.62
CA GLY A 167 12.02 7.33 1.16
C GLY A 167 11.59 6.05 0.43
N ARG A 168 10.66 5.28 0.98
CA ARG A 168 10.19 4.01 0.38
C ARG A 168 8.72 3.73 0.70
N PHE A 169 8.10 2.85 -0.08
CA PHE A 169 6.84 2.23 0.30
C PHE A 169 7.08 1.12 1.32
N GLU A 170 6.24 1.10 2.33
CA GLU A 170 6.11 0.01 3.28
C GLU A 170 5.01 -0.94 2.82
N PHE A 171 5.26 -2.24 2.96
CA PHE A 171 4.26 -3.28 2.72
C PHE A 171 3.73 -3.74 4.06
N GLN A 172 2.45 -3.57 4.29
CA GLN A 172 1.79 -3.97 5.53
C GLN A 172 0.59 -4.86 5.24
N LEU A 173 0.24 -5.69 6.21
CA LEU A 173 -0.95 -6.51 6.22
C LEU A 173 -1.77 -6.16 7.45
N VAL A 174 -3.07 -6.06 7.26
CA VAL A 174 -4.04 -6.12 8.35
C VAL A 174 -4.63 -7.52 8.36
N GLN A 175 -4.07 -8.39 9.19
CA GLN A 175 -4.51 -9.78 9.33
C GLN A 175 -5.73 -9.87 10.26
N ASN A 176 -6.53 -10.93 10.10
CA ASN A 176 -7.71 -11.20 10.93
C ASN A 176 -8.72 -10.04 10.97
N TYR A 177 -8.86 -9.33 9.85
CA TYR A 177 -9.81 -8.24 9.69
C TYR A 177 -11.22 -8.79 9.43
N CYS A 178 -11.90 -9.17 10.50
CA CYS A 178 -13.26 -9.70 10.49
C CYS A 178 -14.05 -9.36 11.75
N GLU A 179 -15.38 -9.49 11.66
CA GLU A 179 -16.26 -9.24 12.79
C GLU A 179 -15.92 -10.16 13.97
N GLY A 180 -15.67 -9.55 15.13
CA GLY A 180 -15.35 -10.28 16.36
C GLY A 180 -13.95 -10.91 16.41
N CYS A 181 -13.10 -10.68 15.41
CA CYS A 181 -11.71 -11.11 15.37
C CYS A 181 -10.77 -10.12 16.07
N VAL A 182 -9.51 -10.51 16.27
CA VAL A 182 -8.44 -9.62 16.75
C VAL A 182 -7.57 -9.21 15.57
N PRO A 183 -7.80 -8.01 14.98
CA PRO A 183 -7.01 -7.56 13.84
C PRO A 183 -5.55 -7.33 14.25
N ARG A 184 -4.61 -7.53 13.32
CA ARG A 184 -3.19 -7.28 13.53
C ARG A 184 -2.61 -6.50 12.37
N ILE A 185 -2.04 -5.33 12.65
CA ILE A 185 -1.26 -4.58 11.67
C ILE A 185 0.18 -5.08 11.77
N VAL A 186 0.67 -5.68 10.69
CA VAL A 186 2.03 -6.20 10.60
C VAL A 186 2.71 -5.71 9.34
N TYR A 187 4.03 -5.62 9.36
CA TYR A 187 4.85 -5.37 8.17
C TYR A 187 5.11 -6.69 7.47
N ALA A 188 4.74 -6.76 6.19
CA ALA A 188 4.88 -7.95 5.38
C ALA A 188 6.35 -8.28 5.14
N ARG A 189 6.63 -9.54 4.80
CA ARG A 189 7.95 -9.95 4.33
C ARG A 189 8.22 -9.28 2.98
N ARG A 190 9.13 -8.30 2.97
CA ARG A 190 9.37 -7.43 1.83
C ARG A 190 9.83 -8.21 0.61
N ALA A 191 10.71 -9.19 0.82
CA ALA A 191 11.22 -10.07 -0.23
C ALA A 191 10.11 -10.85 -0.96
N ILE A 192 9.01 -11.19 -0.28
CA ILE A 192 7.83 -11.80 -0.91
C ILE A 192 7.06 -10.76 -1.71
N CYS A 193 6.80 -9.59 -1.12
CA CYS A 193 6.04 -8.53 -1.77
C CYS A 193 6.71 -8.06 -3.06
N THR A 194 8.04 -7.96 -3.06
CA THR A 194 8.83 -7.52 -4.22
C THR A 194 8.94 -8.55 -5.34
N THR A 195 8.44 -9.78 -5.16
CA THR A 195 8.32 -10.74 -6.29
C THR A 195 7.31 -10.25 -7.33
N CYS A 196 6.16 -9.74 -6.85
CA CYS A 196 5.18 -9.05 -7.68
C CYS A 196 5.56 -7.57 -7.86
N HIS A 197 5.80 -6.86 -6.75
CA HIS A 197 6.13 -5.43 -6.71
C HIS A 197 7.63 -5.19 -6.95
N GLN A 198 8.11 -5.59 -8.13
CA GLN A 198 9.54 -5.62 -8.47
C GLN A 198 10.26 -4.27 -8.30
N GLY A 199 9.54 -3.15 -8.40
CA GLY A 199 10.05 -1.80 -8.13
C GLY A 199 10.09 -1.38 -6.65
N GLY A 200 9.53 -2.18 -5.75
CA GLY A 200 9.27 -1.77 -4.36
C GLY A 200 8.16 -0.71 -4.26
N THR A 201 7.25 -0.69 -5.24
CA THR A 201 6.21 0.33 -5.47
C THR A 201 4.87 -0.34 -5.83
N PRO A 202 3.73 0.37 -5.79
CA PRO A 202 2.45 -0.15 -6.26
C PRO A 202 2.51 -0.61 -7.73
N ILE A 203 1.75 -1.67 -8.06
CA ILE A 203 1.63 -2.21 -9.42
C ILE A 203 0.17 -2.50 -9.74
N PHE A 204 -0.30 -2.13 -10.92
CA PHE A 204 -1.68 -2.36 -11.36
C PHE A 204 -1.74 -2.48 -12.89
N SER A 205 -2.89 -2.91 -13.42
CA SER A 205 -3.01 -3.07 -14.88
C SER A 205 -3.35 -1.75 -15.55
N GLN A 206 -2.76 -1.53 -16.72
CA GLN A 206 -3.11 -0.41 -17.59
C GLN A 206 -4.53 -0.53 -18.14
N ARG A 207 -4.99 0.58 -18.72
CA ARG A 207 -6.20 0.65 -19.54
C ARG A 207 -6.27 -0.51 -20.54
N PRO A 208 -7.46 -1.07 -20.78
CA PRO A 208 -8.76 -0.74 -20.17
C PRO A 208 -9.00 -1.34 -18.77
N TRP A 209 -8.10 -2.18 -18.27
CA TRP A 209 -8.21 -2.92 -16.99
C TRP A 209 -9.52 -3.72 -16.83
N ASN A 210 -9.68 -4.74 -17.69
CA ASN A 210 -10.87 -5.61 -17.76
C ASN A 210 -11.20 -6.39 -16.49
N GLU A 211 -10.23 -6.58 -15.60
CA GLU A 211 -10.45 -7.20 -14.29
C GLU A 211 -11.30 -6.35 -13.34
N THR A 212 -11.58 -5.08 -13.66
CA THR A 212 -12.28 -4.16 -12.76
C THR A 212 -13.73 -3.93 -13.15
N ASN A 213 -14.54 -3.52 -12.18
CA ASN A 213 -15.90 -3.04 -12.38
C ASN A 213 -16.03 -1.66 -13.05
N GLY A 214 -14.93 -1.09 -13.54
CA GLY A 214 -14.96 -0.04 -14.55
C GLY A 214 -15.40 -0.56 -15.92
N GLN A 215 -15.20 -1.86 -16.19
CA GLN A 215 -15.72 -2.51 -17.38
C GLN A 215 -17.15 -3.02 -17.21
N GLN A 216 -17.96 -2.82 -18.25
CA GLN A 216 -19.37 -3.19 -18.24
C GLN A 216 -19.59 -4.70 -18.00
N ALA A 217 -18.77 -5.56 -18.62
CA ALA A 217 -18.89 -7.01 -18.47
C ALA A 217 -18.65 -7.46 -17.02
N THR A 218 -17.58 -6.97 -16.40
CA THR A 218 -17.23 -7.27 -15.01
C THR A 218 -18.25 -6.71 -14.03
N ALA A 219 -18.70 -5.46 -14.22
CA ALA A 219 -19.74 -4.87 -13.40
C ALA A 219 -21.08 -5.64 -13.52
N ASN A 220 -21.43 -6.13 -14.72
CA ASN A 220 -22.61 -6.97 -14.93
C ASN A 220 -22.49 -8.33 -14.22
N ALA A 221 -21.32 -8.95 -14.25
CA ALA A 221 -21.08 -10.23 -13.56
C ALA A 221 -21.25 -10.07 -12.03
N ILE A 222 -20.65 -9.02 -11.46
CA ILE A 222 -20.84 -8.67 -10.04
C ILE A 222 -22.32 -8.40 -9.73
N ALA A 223 -22.98 -7.55 -10.53
CA ALA A 223 -24.40 -7.26 -10.33
C ALA A 223 -25.28 -8.51 -10.41
N ALA A 224 -24.98 -9.45 -11.30
CA ALA A 224 -25.70 -10.71 -11.40
C ALA A 224 -25.50 -11.61 -10.16
N ALA A 225 -24.31 -11.61 -9.57
CA ALA A 225 -23.97 -12.45 -8.42
C ALA A 225 -24.49 -11.91 -7.08
N ARG A 226 -24.47 -10.58 -6.87
CA ARG A 226 -24.79 -9.95 -5.58
C ARG A 226 -25.79 -8.80 -5.62
N GLY A 227 -26.32 -8.46 -6.79
CA GLY A 227 -27.17 -7.29 -7.01
C GLY A 227 -26.38 -5.97 -7.10
N ASP A 228 -27.08 -4.87 -7.40
CA ASP A 228 -26.46 -3.56 -7.66
C ASP A 228 -26.16 -2.73 -6.39
N LYS A 229 -26.43 -3.25 -5.18
CA LYS A 229 -26.13 -2.52 -3.93
C LYS A 229 -24.62 -2.32 -3.76
N PRO A 230 -24.14 -1.16 -3.28
CA PRO A 230 -22.73 -0.96 -2.99
C PRO A 230 -22.12 -2.06 -2.11
N TYR A 231 -20.90 -2.48 -2.42
CA TYR A 231 -20.14 -3.46 -1.63
C TYR A 231 -19.11 -2.74 -0.77
N HIS A 232 -19.25 -2.81 0.56
CA HIS A 232 -18.46 -2.00 1.50
C HIS A 232 -18.37 -0.51 1.11
N SER A 233 -19.51 0.07 0.72
CA SER A 233 -19.64 1.45 0.23
C SER A 233 -19.03 1.73 -1.16
N ILE A 234 -18.56 0.71 -1.89
CA ILE A 234 -18.06 0.87 -3.26
C ILE A 234 -19.17 0.54 -4.26
N PRO A 235 -19.49 1.44 -5.21
CA PRO A 235 -20.47 1.18 -6.26
C PRO A 235 -20.12 -0.06 -7.08
N VAL A 236 -21.11 -0.87 -7.46
CA VAL A 236 -20.92 -2.03 -8.33
C VAL A 236 -20.52 -1.62 -9.75
N ARG A 237 -20.94 -0.42 -10.18
CA ARG A 237 -20.61 0.14 -11.50
C ARG A 237 -19.78 1.40 -11.30
N GLN A 238 -18.58 1.43 -11.89
CA GLN A 238 -17.71 2.60 -11.88
C GLN A 238 -17.54 3.14 -13.31
N PRO A 239 -17.37 4.46 -13.49
CA PRO A 239 -17.00 5.00 -14.80
C PRO A 239 -15.56 4.59 -15.15
N LEU A 240 -15.26 4.56 -16.45
CA LEU A 240 -13.91 4.26 -16.96
C LEU A 240 -12.83 5.20 -16.42
N SER A 241 -13.20 6.42 -15.99
CA SER A 241 -12.26 7.35 -15.36
C SER A 241 -11.69 6.85 -14.02
N MET A 242 -12.37 5.93 -13.32
CA MET A 242 -11.88 5.38 -12.05
C MET A 242 -10.64 4.49 -12.21
N PRO A 243 -10.65 3.42 -13.05
CA PRO A 243 -9.43 2.64 -13.29
C PRO A 243 -8.33 3.49 -13.93
N GLU A 244 -8.66 4.45 -14.79
CA GLU A 244 -7.70 5.39 -15.35
C GLU A 244 -7.02 6.26 -14.29
N ARG A 245 -7.79 6.74 -13.32
CA ARG A 245 -7.23 7.54 -12.22
C ARG A 245 -6.36 6.69 -11.30
N PHE A 246 -6.76 5.45 -11.05
CA PHE A 246 -6.01 4.51 -10.23
C PHE A 246 -4.64 4.19 -10.85
N ASP A 247 -4.60 4.00 -12.18
CA ASP A 247 -3.38 3.83 -12.99
C ASP A 247 -2.45 5.06 -12.84
N GLN A 248 -2.97 6.27 -13.00
CA GLN A 248 -2.19 7.51 -12.79
C GLN A 248 -1.60 7.62 -11.39
N LEU A 249 -2.35 7.25 -10.35
CA LEU A 249 -1.85 7.27 -8.97
C LEU A 249 -0.71 6.26 -8.78
N THR A 250 -0.79 5.13 -9.46
CA THR A 250 0.25 4.10 -9.47
C THR A 250 1.54 4.62 -10.10
N ASP A 251 1.43 5.31 -11.24
CA ASP A 251 2.56 5.99 -11.89
C ASP A 251 3.22 7.04 -10.98
N VAL A 252 2.40 7.88 -10.32
CA VAL A 252 2.90 8.86 -9.34
C VAL A 252 3.68 8.16 -8.23
N GLY A 253 3.11 7.14 -7.61
CA GLY A 253 3.78 6.39 -6.55
C GLY A 253 5.06 5.72 -7.01
N ASN A 254 5.05 5.14 -8.20
CA ASN A 254 6.22 4.50 -8.80
C ASN A 254 7.38 5.49 -9.00
N PHE A 255 7.06 6.70 -9.46
CA PHE A 255 8.06 7.73 -9.71
C PHE A 255 8.68 8.31 -8.42
N LEU A 256 8.00 8.23 -7.27
CA LEU A 256 8.61 8.61 -5.98
C LEU A 256 9.87 7.80 -5.67
N LYS A 257 9.87 6.48 -5.95
CA LYS A 257 11.05 5.63 -5.74
C LYS A 257 12.17 5.97 -6.72
N ALA A 258 11.84 6.22 -7.98
CA ALA A 258 12.82 6.68 -8.98
C ALA A 258 13.43 8.02 -8.58
N THR A 259 12.62 8.94 -8.05
CA THR A 259 13.07 10.25 -7.54
C THR A 259 14.08 10.11 -6.41
N GLN A 260 13.86 9.19 -5.46
CA GLN A 260 14.82 8.94 -4.39
C GLN A 260 16.18 8.45 -4.92
N LYS A 261 16.17 7.59 -5.95
CA LYS A 261 17.40 7.17 -6.62
C LYS A 261 18.07 8.33 -7.37
N LEU A 262 17.32 9.14 -8.10
CA LEU A 262 17.85 10.32 -8.80
C LEU A 262 18.47 11.33 -7.81
N TRP A 263 17.83 11.55 -6.67
CA TRP A 263 18.29 12.43 -5.60
C TRP A 263 19.58 11.92 -4.91
N LEU A 264 19.66 10.61 -4.67
CA LEU A 264 20.79 10.00 -3.98
C LEU A 264 21.88 9.55 -4.95
N ASP A 265 21.60 8.57 -5.79
CA ASP A 265 22.57 7.98 -6.72
C ASP A 265 22.92 8.95 -7.85
N GLY A 266 21.94 9.69 -8.37
CA GLY A 266 22.18 10.64 -9.47
C GLY A 266 23.05 11.83 -9.08
N CYS A 267 23.07 12.20 -7.79
CA CYS A 267 23.93 13.26 -7.26
C CYS A 267 25.16 12.75 -6.50
N GLY A 268 25.15 11.51 -6.00
CA GLY A 268 26.23 10.91 -5.22
C GLY A 268 26.33 11.42 -3.77
N ALA A 269 27.23 10.85 -2.97
CA ALA A 269 27.33 11.12 -1.53
C ALA A 269 27.61 12.61 -1.24
N GLU A 270 28.63 13.17 -1.88
CA GLU A 270 29.05 14.58 -1.73
C GLU A 270 28.26 15.55 -2.64
N GLY A 271 27.14 15.10 -3.19
CA GLY A 271 26.33 15.81 -4.20
C GLY A 271 25.46 16.97 -3.70
N ASN A 272 25.88 17.72 -2.67
CA ASN A 272 25.04 18.75 -2.04
C ASN A 272 24.63 19.85 -3.03
N GLU A 273 25.55 20.29 -3.90
CA GLU A 273 25.25 21.29 -4.93
C GLU A 273 24.36 20.73 -6.05
N CYS A 274 24.52 19.46 -6.41
CA CYS A 274 23.63 18.77 -7.36
C CYS A 274 22.19 18.75 -6.83
N ARG A 275 21.99 18.33 -5.58
CA ARG A 275 20.68 18.30 -4.92
C ARG A 275 20.09 19.70 -4.73
N ARG A 276 20.91 20.71 -4.42
CA ARG A 276 20.49 22.12 -4.35
C ARG A 276 20.01 22.63 -5.70
N GLN A 277 20.77 22.37 -6.77
CA GLN A 277 20.40 22.75 -8.13
C GLN A 277 19.10 22.05 -8.56
N MET A 278 18.96 20.76 -8.25
CA MET A 278 17.77 19.97 -8.53
C MET A 278 16.53 20.54 -7.82
N LEU A 279 16.61 20.87 -6.52
CA LEU A 279 15.51 21.52 -5.78
C LEU A 279 15.17 22.90 -6.35
N SER A 280 16.17 23.71 -6.70
CA SER A 280 15.98 25.05 -7.29
C SER A 280 15.21 24.97 -8.61
N LEU A 281 15.59 24.04 -9.49
CA LEU A 281 14.89 23.78 -10.75
C LEU A 281 13.50 23.18 -10.51
N ALA A 282 13.34 22.32 -9.51
CA ALA A 282 12.05 21.70 -9.21
C ALA A 282 11.01 22.74 -8.77
N LEU A 283 11.41 23.69 -7.92
CA LEU A 283 10.55 24.80 -7.51
C LEU A 283 10.25 25.76 -8.68
N LEU A 284 11.22 25.99 -9.58
CA LEU A 284 10.99 26.79 -10.80
C LEU A 284 9.98 26.10 -11.74
N TYR A 285 10.12 24.80 -11.94
CA TYR A 285 9.17 24.02 -12.73
C TYR A 285 7.79 23.99 -12.08
N ALA A 286 7.70 23.76 -10.77
CA ALA A 286 6.43 23.71 -10.05
C ALA A 286 5.68 25.05 -10.03
N ASP A 287 6.41 26.17 -9.99
CA ASP A 287 5.83 27.53 -10.05
C ASP A 287 5.29 27.87 -11.45
N ASN A 288 6.03 27.52 -12.51
CA ASN A 288 5.61 27.76 -13.89
C ASN A 288 6.05 26.64 -14.85
N PRO A 289 5.27 25.55 -14.95
CA PRO A 289 5.61 24.42 -15.81
C PRO A 289 5.71 24.82 -17.29
N GLY A 290 4.81 25.70 -17.75
CA GLY A 290 4.75 26.12 -19.16
C GLY A 290 5.89 27.02 -19.62
N GLY A 291 6.58 27.69 -18.68
CA GLY A 291 7.74 28.54 -18.94
C GLY A 291 9.09 27.89 -18.64
N PHE A 292 9.12 26.63 -18.19
CA PHE A 292 10.33 25.96 -17.77
C PHE A 292 11.20 25.51 -18.97
N ASP A 293 12.41 26.04 -19.07
CA ASP A 293 13.37 25.65 -20.10
C ASP A 293 14.25 24.47 -19.65
N SER A 294 13.87 23.26 -20.07
CA SER A 294 14.62 22.03 -19.80
C SER A 294 16.00 21.97 -20.49
N GLN A 295 16.29 22.84 -21.45
CA GLN A 295 17.57 22.90 -22.17
C GLN A 295 18.42 24.12 -21.80
N GLY A 296 17.93 24.95 -20.89
CA GLY A 296 18.56 26.18 -20.47
C GLY A 296 19.86 25.97 -19.68
N ALA A 297 20.57 27.07 -19.43
CA ALA A 297 21.86 27.07 -18.74
C ALA A 297 21.81 26.40 -17.34
N GLU A 298 20.73 26.62 -16.59
CA GLU A 298 20.55 26.03 -15.26
C GLU A 298 20.33 24.52 -15.30
N ALA A 299 19.58 24.02 -16.29
CA ALA A 299 19.41 22.59 -16.53
C ALA A 299 20.73 21.94 -17.00
N ASN A 300 21.51 22.63 -17.83
CA ASN A 300 22.85 22.19 -18.23
C ASN A 300 23.82 22.14 -17.04
N LYS A 301 23.76 23.10 -16.11
CA LYS A 301 24.52 23.04 -14.85
C LYS A 301 24.16 21.78 -14.06
N LEU A 302 22.88 21.43 -13.94
CA LEU A 302 22.47 20.21 -13.27
C LEU A 302 23.05 18.95 -13.97
N ARG A 303 22.98 18.86 -15.29
CA ARG A 303 23.58 17.76 -16.06
C ARG A 303 25.09 17.62 -15.80
N GLN A 304 25.81 18.74 -15.76
CA GLN A 304 27.24 18.75 -15.45
C GLN A 304 27.53 18.23 -14.04
N LEU A 305 26.72 18.61 -13.06
CA LEU A 305 26.84 18.14 -11.68
C LEU A 305 26.53 16.63 -11.57
N GLN A 306 25.51 16.15 -12.30
CA GLN A 306 25.14 14.73 -12.36
C GLN A 306 26.23 13.88 -13.04
N ALA A 307 26.85 14.38 -14.12
CA ALA A 307 27.80 13.61 -14.93
C ALA A 307 28.98 13.00 -14.15
N GLY A 308 29.36 13.60 -13.01
CA GLY A 308 30.45 13.10 -12.16
C GLY A 308 30.09 11.91 -11.28
N THR A 309 28.80 11.68 -10.98
CA THR A 309 28.36 10.72 -9.96
C THR A 309 27.27 9.76 -10.43
N PHE A 310 26.56 10.09 -11.51
CA PHE A 310 25.47 9.28 -12.03
C PHE A 310 25.95 7.85 -12.40
N PRO A 311 25.20 6.79 -12.05
CA PRO A 311 25.55 5.42 -12.43
C PRO A 311 25.68 5.22 -13.94
N LYS A 312 26.69 4.46 -14.39
CA LYS A 312 26.97 4.25 -15.84
C LYS A 312 25.85 3.49 -16.54
N GLU A 313 25.31 2.49 -15.84
CA GLU A 313 24.15 1.69 -16.24
C GLU A 313 22.88 2.55 -16.33
N GLY A 314 22.84 3.69 -15.63
CA GLY A 314 21.68 4.56 -15.52
C GLY A 314 20.79 4.21 -14.32
N ILE A 315 19.75 5.02 -14.11
CA ILE A 315 18.79 4.81 -13.02
C ILE A 315 17.49 4.29 -13.62
N THR A 316 17.02 3.15 -13.12
CA THR A 316 15.80 2.52 -13.61
C THR A 316 14.55 3.17 -13.01
N VAL A 317 13.59 3.50 -13.88
CA VAL A 317 12.19 3.69 -13.49
C VAL A 317 11.54 2.30 -13.52
N PRO A 318 10.99 1.81 -12.41
CA PRO A 318 10.43 0.46 -12.38
C PRO A 318 9.22 0.34 -13.30
N GLU A 319 8.93 -0.87 -13.77
CA GLU A 319 7.67 -1.14 -14.47
C GLU A 319 6.56 -1.48 -13.46
N SER A 320 5.67 -0.51 -13.24
CA SER A 320 4.48 -0.63 -12.40
C SER A 320 3.28 -1.19 -13.15
N ASP A 321 3.36 -1.22 -14.48
CA ASP A 321 2.21 -1.45 -15.33
C ASP A 321 2.13 -2.92 -15.73
N LEU A 322 0.98 -3.52 -15.42
CA LEU A 322 0.67 -4.88 -15.85
C LEU A 322 -0.15 -4.82 -17.13
N HIS A 323 0.10 -5.77 -18.05
CA HIS A 323 -0.72 -5.92 -19.23
C HIS A 323 -2.19 -6.17 -18.84
N ASN A 324 -3.11 -5.60 -19.62
CA ASN A 324 -4.54 -5.83 -19.44
C ASN A 324 -4.88 -7.32 -19.55
N ARG A 325 -5.72 -7.82 -18.65
CA ARG A 325 -6.25 -9.17 -18.67
C ARG A 325 -7.76 -9.11 -18.68
N ASP A 326 -8.39 -9.94 -19.50
CA ASP A 326 -9.85 -10.05 -19.61
C ASP A 326 -10.32 -11.44 -19.14
N PRO A 327 -10.61 -11.63 -17.84
CA PRO A 327 -11.00 -12.94 -17.29
C PRO A 327 -12.29 -13.49 -17.89
N ILE A 328 -13.21 -12.60 -18.30
CA ILE A 328 -14.49 -12.98 -18.89
C ILE A 328 -14.27 -13.38 -20.35
N GLY A 329 -13.54 -12.55 -21.11
CA GLY A 329 -13.20 -12.83 -22.50
C GLY A 329 -12.34 -14.09 -22.69
N GLU A 330 -11.43 -14.38 -21.75
CA GLU A 330 -10.60 -15.60 -21.74
C GLU A 330 -11.41 -16.90 -21.82
N LYS A 331 -12.66 -16.89 -21.32
CA LYS A 331 -13.57 -18.04 -21.30
C LYS A 331 -14.50 -18.09 -22.52
N GLN A 332 -14.54 -17.03 -23.33
CA GLN A 332 -15.46 -16.90 -24.45
C GLN A 332 -14.86 -17.42 -25.77
N GLY A 333 -15.74 -17.87 -26.66
CA GLY A 333 -15.38 -18.34 -28.00
C GLY A 333 -14.68 -19.72 -28.03
N PHE A 334 -14.40 -20.19 -29.24
CA PHE A 334 -13.84 -21.54 -29.47
C PHE A 334 -12.46 -21.73 -28.82
N LYS A 335 -11.61 -20.70 -28.82
CA LYS A 335 -10.29 -20.74 -28.17
C LYS A 335 -10.40 -20.82 -26.64
N GLY A 336 -11.30 -20.04 -26.04
CA GLY A 336 -11.57 -20.09 -24.60
C GLY A 336 -12.12 -21.45 -24.16
N TRP A 337 -13.06 -22.01 -24.95
CA TRP A 337 -13.57 -23.36 -24.73
C TRP A 337 -12.46 -24.42 -24.79
N LEU A 338 -11.60 -24.41 -25.84
CA LEU A 338 -10.45 -25.31 -25.92
C LEU A 338 -9.51 -25.16 -24.71
N LYS A 339 -9.24 -23.92 -24.28
CA LYS A 339 -8.39 -23.64 -23.11
C LYS A 339 -8.99 -24.17 -21.82
N SER A 340 -10.32 -24.10 -21.64
CA SER A 340 -11.00 -24.65 -20.46
C SER A 340 -10.93 -26.18 -20.34
N LEU A 341 -10.65 -26.89 -21.45
CA LEU A 341 -10.47 -28.34 -21.42
C LEU A 341 -9.10 -28.77 -20.86
N VAL A 342 -8.10 -27.89 -20.96
CA VAL A 342 -6.71 -28.17 -20.54
C VAL A 342 -6.27 -27.38 -19.31
N THR A 343 -6.96 -26.29 -18.99
CA THR A 343 -6.66 -25.42 -17.84
C THR A 343 -7.81 -25.50 -16.86
N ARG A 344 -7.52 -26.00 -15.65
CA ARG A 344 -8.52 -26.05 -14.58
C ARG A 344 -8.87 -24.64 -14.11
N ASP A 345 -10.15 -24.39 -13.89
CA ASP A 345 -10.61 -23.14 -13.25
C ASP A 345 -10.17 -23.09 -11.77
N ILE A 346 -9.92 -21.87 -11.28
CA ILE A 346 -9.72 -21.63 -9.85
C ILE A 346 -11.10 -21.59 -9.20
N HIS A 347 -11.37 -22.48 -8.26
CA HIS A 347 -12.60 -22.40 -7.46
C HIS A 347 -12.43 -21.45 -6.28
N PHE A 348 -13.52 -20.81 -5.90
CA PHE A 348 -13.55 -19.93 -4.75
C PHE A 348 -13.11 -20.68 -3.47
N GLY A 349 -12.23 -20.05 -2.71
CA GLY A 349 -11.62 -20.61 -1.50
C GLY A 349 -10.40 -21.50 -1.74
N GLU A 350 -9.99 -21.76 -2.99
CA GLU A 350 -8.82 -22.61 -3.29
C GLU A 350 -7.48 -21.93 -3.03
N GLY A 351 -7.41 -20.61 -3.19
CA GLY A 351 -6.17 -19.83 -3.05
C GLY A 351 -5.62 -19.73 -1.63
N ALA A 352 -4.56 -18.92 -1.47
CA ALA A 352 -3.99 -18.63 -0.16
C ALA A 352 -5.06 -18.06 0.79
N LYS A 353 -5.06 -18.50 2.05
CA LYS A 353 -6.02 -17.99 3.05
C LYS A 353 -5.66 -16.58 3.51
N ASP A 354 -4.37 -16.29 3.54
CA ASP A 354 -3.73 -15.04 3.90
C ASP A 354 -2.37 -14.99 3.18
N ASN A 355 -1.64 -13.87 3.31
CA ASN A 355 -0.33 -13.71 2.69
C ASN A 355 0.81 -14.53 3.34
N GLU A 356 0.52 -15.39 4.33
CA GLU A 356 1.46 -16.36 4.88
C GLU A 356 1.30 -17.76 4.26
N ASP A 357 0.14 -18.08 3.66
CA ASP A 357 -0.15 -19.37 3.02
C ASP A 357 0.29 -19.43 1.54
N LEU A 358 1.57 -19.17 1.29
CA LEU A 358 2.16 -19.20 -0.06
C LEU A 358 2.03 -20.56 -0.74
N SER A 359 2.00 -21.64 0.05
CA SER A 359 1.92 -23.02 -0.48
C SER A 359 0.64 -23.28 -1.27
N ARG A 360 -0.47 -22.62 -0.92
CA ARG A 360 -1.72 -22.72 -1.65
C ARG A 360 -1.72 -21.86 -2.90
N PHE A 361 -1.10 -20.68 -2.84
CA PHE A 361 -0.91 -19.84 -4.01
C PHE A 361 -0.11 -20.57 -5.10
N ASP A 362 1.02 -21.17 -4.74
CA ASP A 362 1.91 -21.87 -5.69
C ASP A 362 1.24 -23.10 -6.34
N LYS A 363 0.15 -23.62 -5.77
CA LYS A 363 -0.64 -24.74 -6.34
C LYS A 363 -1.71 -24.30 -7.34
N LEU A 364 -1.99 -23.00 -7.42
CA LEU A 364 -2.97 -22.49 -8.37
C LEU A 364 -2.42 -22.56 -9.80
N PRO A 365 -3.29 -22.72 -10.82
CA PRO A 365 -2.88 -22.60 -12.21
C PRO A 365 -2.09 -21.29 -12.43
N PRO A 366 -0.91 -21.36 -13.07
CA PRO A 366 -0.12 -20.17 -13.36
C PRO A 366 -0.85 -19.30 -14.38
N LEU A 367 -0.54 -18.00 -14.37
CA LEU A 367 -1.00 -17.10 -15.40
C LEU A 367 -0.06 -17.19 -16.61
N ALA A 368 -0.53 -16.71 -17.77
CA ALA A 368 0.36 -16.53 -18.92
C ALA A 368 1.40 -15.45 -18.58
N ALA A 369 2.66 -15.65 -18.98
CA ALA A 369 3.76 -14.80 -18.54
C ALA A 369 3.60 -13.31 -18.86
N ASP A 370 2.87 -12.96 -19.93
CA ASP A 370 2.58 -11.58 -20.32
C ASP A 370 1.66 -10.85 -19.33
N VAL A 371 0.79 -11.58 -18.63
CA VAL A 371 -0.14 -11.03 -17.64
C VAL A 371 0.18 -11.43 -16.21
N ASP A 372 1.19 -12.28 -15.99
CA ASP A 372 1.61 -12.73 -14.67
C ASP A 372 2.48 -11.67 -13.95
N PRO A 373 2.07 -11.17 -12.76
CA PRO A 373 2.87 -10.23 -11.98
C PRO A 373 4.24 -10.78 -11.55
N LEU A 374 4.43 -12.10 -11.53
CA LEU A 374 5.68 -12.76 -11.16
C LEU A 374 6.71 -12.79 -12.29
N THR A 375 6.28 -12.55 -13.54
CA THR A 375 7.21 -12.45 -14.66
C THR A 375 8.07 -11.21 -14.47
N VAL A 376 9.40 -11.37 -14.57
CA VAL A 376 10.36 -10.25 -14.50
C VAL A 376 10.07 -9.27 -15.64
N ARG A 377 9.83 -8.01 -15.27
CA ARG A 377 9.53 -6.94 -16.21
C ARG A 377 10.78 -6.10 -16.48
N PRO A 378 11.07 -5.73 -17.74
CA PRO A 378 12.09 -4.73 -18.01
C PRO A 378 11.70 -3.40 -17.37
N PRO A 379 12.66 -2.50 -17.06
CA PRO A 379 12.33 -1.18 -16.55
C PRO A 379 11.53 -0.38 -17.59
N LYS A 380 10.56 0.42 -17.12
CA LYS A 380 9.76 1.33 -17.96
C LYS A 380 10.65 2.34 -18.70
N GLN A 381 11.69 2.80 -18.03
CA GLN A 381 12.71 3.69 -18.58
C GLN A 381 14.05 3.53 -17.87
N ILE A 382 15.14 3.80 -18.56
CA ILE A 382 16.49 3.94 -17.97
C ILE A 382 16.94 5.39 -18.15
N LEU A 383 17.00 6.11 -17.04
CA LEU A 383 17.44 7.50 -16.99
C LEU A 383 18.96 7.60 -16.98
N LYS A 384 19.50 8.63 -17.62
CA LYS A 384 20.94 8.90 -17.78
C LYS A 384 21.29 10.26 -17.17
N ALA A 385 22.60 10.53 -17.07
CA ALA A 385 23.11 11.79 -16.52
C ALA A 385 22.67 13.05 -17.30
N SER A 386 22.29 12.89 -18.57
CA SER A 386 21.73 13.94 -19.42
C SER A 386 20.28 14.28 -19.10
N ASP A 387 19.59 13.40 -18.38
CA ASP A 387 18.17 13.53 -18.07
C ASP A 387 18.01 14.34 -16.78
N ILE A 388 17.00 15.20 -16.77
CA ILE A 388 16.68 16.08 -15.63
C ILE A 388 15.44 15.62 -14.88
N ASP A 389 14.99 14.38 -15.07
CA ASP A 389 13.79 13.79 -14.49
C ASP A 389 13.73 13.90 -12.95
N GLY A 390 14.89 14.00 -12.28
CA GLY A 390 14.97 14.30 -10.86
C GLY A 390 14.31 15.64 -10.49
N VAL A 391 14.34 16.62 -11.38
CA VAL A 391 13.64 17.91 -11.24
C VAL A 391 12.13 17.71 -11.16
N TYR A 392 11.56 16.96 -12.11
CA TYR A 392 10.12 16.70 -12.16
C TYR A 392 9.66 15.83 -10.98
N GLY A 393 10.50 14.86 -10.60
CA GLY A 393 10.24 14.01 -9.44
C GLY A 393 10.23 14.79 -8.14
N VAL A 394 11.25 15.61 -7.88
CA VAL A 394 11.30 16.48 -6.70
C VAL A 394 10.14 17.47 -6.71
N ALA A 395 9.77 18.02 -7.87
CA ALA A 395 8.62 18.92 -7.99
C ALA A 395 7.31 18.23 -7.59
N SER A 396 7.10 16.97 -7.99
CA SER A 396 5.87 16.21 -7.67
C SER A 396 5.66 15.93 -6.18
N PHE A 397 6.69 16.09 -5.34
CA PHE A 397 6.52 16.03 -3.89
C PHE A 397 5.82 17.27 -3.33
N PHE A 398 5.91 18.42 -3.99
CA PHE A 398 5.27 19.65 -3.53
C PHE A 398 3.83 19.72 -4.00
N THR A 399 2.92 20.04 -3.07
CA THR A 399 1.51 20.28 -3.37
C THR A 399 1.30 21.69 -3.90
N ASP A 400 0.16 21.93 -4.56
CA ASP A 400 -0.24 23.29 -4.96
C ASP A 400 -0.30 24.23 -3.75
N ALA A 401 -0.71 23.71 -2.59
CA ALA A 401 -0.74 24.47 -1.33
C ALA A 401 0.66 24.84 -0.84
N ASP A 402 1.68 24.01 -1.09
CA ASP A 402 3.08 24.32 -0.77
C ASP A 402 3.61 25.43 -1.65
N ILE A 403 3.41 25.32 -2.96
CA ILE A 403 3.85 26.33 -3.93
C ILE A 403 3.17 27.66 -3.62
N LYS A 404 1.86 27.67 -3.35
CA LYS A 404 1.14 28.86 -2.91
C LYS A 404 1.71 29.42 -1.60
N THR A 405 1.98 28.58 -0.60
CA THR A 405 2.54 29.02 0.69
C THR A 405 3.91 29.68 0.52
N LEU A 406 4.78 29.08 -0.30
CA LEU A 406 6.10 29.64 -0.60
C LEU A 406 5.97 30.94 -1.41
N GLY A 407 5.05 30.98 -2.37
CA GLY A 407 4.71 32.17 -3.13
C GLY A 407 4.30 33.34 -2.21
N GLU A 408 3.35 33.13 -1.31
CA GLU A 408 2.91 34.14 -0.34
C GLU A 408 4.07 34.65 0.53
N GLN A 409 4.92 33.76 1.04
CA GLN A 409 6.06 34.15 1.88
C GLN A 409 7.10 34.99 1.12
N TYR A 410 7.34 34.67 -0.15
CA TYR A 410 8.34 35.36 -0.97
C TYR A 410 7.75 36.44 -1.90
N GLY A 411 6.48 36.80 -1.71
CA GLY A 411 5.79 37.81 -2.51
C GLY A 411 5.67 37.45 -4.00
N TYR A 412 5.52 36.16 -4.29
CA TYR A 412 5.44 35.57 -5.62
C TYR A 412 6.63 35.92 -6.53
N ASP A 413 7.80 36.20 -5.95
CA ASP A 413 9.04 36.40 -6.68
C ASP A 413 9.92 35.14 -6.58
N ILE A 414 9.89 34.32 -7.64
CA ILE A 414 10.68 33.09 -7.73
C ILE A 414 12.19 33.31 -7.51
N ARG A 415 12.71 34.51 -7.81
CA ARG A 415 14.13 34.83 -7.58
C ARG A 415 14.45 34.89 -6.09
N LYS A 416 13.52 35.37 -5.26
CA LYS A 416 13.68 35.38 -3.79
C LYS A 416 13.63 33.96 -3.22
N LEU A 417 12.71 33.12 -3.70
CA LEU A 417 12.65 31.71 -3.31
C LEU A 417 13.94 30.96 -3.73
N ARG A 418 14.45 31.19 -4.94
CA ARG A 418 15.75 30.61 -5.36
C ARG A 418 16.91 31.13 -4.53
N SER A 419 16.92 32.41 -4.17
CA SER A 419 17.91 32.96 -3.24
C SER A 419 17.82 32.30 -1.86
N ARG A 420 16.61 31.97 -1.39
CA ARG A 420 16.43 31.18 -0.16
C ARG A 420 17.09 29.82 -0.31
N VAL A 421 16.78 29.06 -1.37
CA VAL A 421 17.40 27.75 -1.64
C VAL A 421 18.92 27.84 -1.66
N ALA A 422 19.49 28.88 -2.28
CA ALA A 422 20.94 29.12 -2.32
C ALA A 422 21.54 29.40 -0.93
N SER A 423 20.78 30.04 -0.04
CA SER A 423 21.23 30.36 1.33
C SER A 423 21.15 29.20 2.33
N LEU A 424 20.44 28.11 2.01
CA LEU A 424 20.29 26.96 2.92
C LEU A 424 21.64 26.28 3.16
N SER A 425 21.87 25.78 4.38
CA SER A 425 23.16 25.14 4.70
C SER A 425 23.35 23.83 3.90
N PRO A 426 24.60 23.42 3.62
CA PRO A 426 24.90 22.17 2.91
C PRO A 426 24.24 20.94 3.53
N GLU A 427 24.08 20.90 4.86
CA GLU A 427 23.46 19.81 5.62
C GLU A 427 21.99 19.59 5.23
N THR A 428 21.30 20.63 4.75
CA THR A 428 19.94 20.48 4.21
C THR A 428 19.92 19.49 3.05
N PHE A 429 20.98 19.54 2.23
CA PHE A 429 21.20 18.73 1.04
C PHE A 429 22.14 17.55 1.27
N ALA A 430 22.37 17.12 2.52
CA ALA A 430 23.13 15.90 2.79
C ALA A 430 22.50 14.68 2.07
N ALA A 431 23.30 13.65 1.81
CA ALA A 431 22.82 12.39 1.22
C ALA A 431 21.90 11.65 2.21
N ARG A 432 20.60 11.90 2.08
CA ARG A 432 19.50 11.26 2.82
C ARG A 432 18.23 11.27 1.96
N PRO A 433 17.24 10.41 2.25
CA PRO A 433 15.98 10.43 1.54
C PRO A 433 15.38 11.84 1.42
N PHE A 434 14.88 12.18 0.25
CA PHE A 434 14.16 13.42 0.04
C PHE A 434 12.85 13.39 0.86
N SER A 435 12.64 14.42 1.67
CA SER A 435 11.38 14.65 2.40
C SER A 435 10.84 16.03 2.05
N ARG A 436 9.62 16.03 1.52
CA ARG A 436 8.83 17.24 1.26
C ARG A 436 8.74 18.11 2.51
N VAL A 437 8.37 17.52 3.65
CA VAL A 437 8.16 18.23 4.91
C VAL A 437 9.46 18.84 5.44
N ALA A 438 10.57 18.10 5.36
CA ALA A 438 11.87 18.64 5.75
C ALA A 438 12.29 19.82 4.86
N MET A 439 12.07 19.73 3.54
CA MET A 439 12.37 20.82 2.62
C MET A 439 11.45 22.02 2.82
N MET A 440 10.15 21.82 3.01
CA MET A 440 9.21 22.89 3.33
C MET A 440 9.63 23.62 4.61
N ASN A 441 9.94 22.90 5.67
CA ASN A 441 10.37 23.53 6.93
C ASN A 441 11.73 24.24 6.83
N ALA A 442 12.61 23.83 5.91
CA ALA A 442 13.84 24.56 5.63
C ALA A 442 13.57 25.84 4.82
N LEU A 443 12.62 25.80 3.89
CA LEU A 443 12.28 26.94 3.03
C LEU A 443 11.42 27.99 3.75
N LEU A 444 10.58 27.60 4.69
CA LEU A 444 9.75 28.55 5.46
C LEU A 444 10.58 29.29 6.52
N ASP A 445 10.15 30.52 6.87
CA ASP A 445 10.81 31.30 7.94
C ASP A 445 10.57 30.71 9.33
N LYS A 446 9.43 30.01 9.47
CA LYS A 446 9.04 29.29 10.69
C LYS A 446 8.64 27.87 10.31
N PRO A 447 9.22 26.84 10.97
CA PRO A 447 8.78 25.47 10.80
C PRO A 447 7.29 25.32 11.13
N ARG A 448 6.61 24.49 10.36
CA ARG A 448 5.21 24.10 10.58
C ARG A 448 5.13 22.67 11.05
N ASP A 449 4.11 22.40 11.85
CA ASP A 449 3.83 21.04 12.31
C ASP A 449 3.41 20.15 11.15
N TYR A 450 3.67 18.85 11.31
CA TYR A 450 3.18 17.85 10.40
C TYR A 450 2.84 16.58 11.17
N CYS A 451 1.67 16.03 10.87
CA CYS A 451 1.08 14.92 11.58
C CYS A 451 1.88 13.62 11.48
N CYS A 452 2.67 13.50 10.41
CA CYS A 452 2.95 12.20 9.81
C CYS A 452 4.45 11.93 9.62
N LEU A 453 5.27 12.42 10.56
CA LEU A 453 6.71 12.08 10.69
C LEU A 453 7.10 11.65 12.11
N LYS A 454 6.45 12.18 13.15
CA LYS A 454 6.79 11.86 14.55
C LYS A 454 6.22 10.50 14.95
N THR A 455 7.04 9.65 15.59
CA THR A 455 6.65 8.30 16.00
C THR A 455 6.60 8.11 17.52
N ASP A 456 6.76 9.18 18.31
CA ASP A 456 6.92 9.11 19.78
C ASP A 456 5.71 8.49 20.50
N GLU A 457 4.52 8.67 19.92
CA GLU A 457 3.26 8.14 20.42
C GLU A 457 2.90 6.76 19.83
N MET A 458 3.81 6.14 19.08
CA MET A 458 3.54 4.90 18.37
C MET A 458 4.12 3.69 19.07
N SER A 459 3.41 2.57 18.98
CA SER A 459 3.93 1.27 19.37
C SER A 459 5.05 0.79 18.44
N PRO A 460 5.92 -0.12 18.91
CA PRO A 460 6.90 -0.79 18.05
C PRO A 460 6.23 -1.44 16.83
N PRO A 461 6.86 -1.39 15.64
CA PRO A 461 6.30 -2.05 14.47
C PRO A 461 6.46 -3.57 14.61
N VAL A 462 5.51 -4.34 14.10
CA VAL A 462 5.52 -5.79 14.22
C VAL A 462 5.75 -6.41 12.85
N ALA A 463 6.70 -7.33 12.74
CA ALA A 463 6.92 -8.09 11.52
C ALA A 463 5.87 -9.19 11.36
N SER A 464 5.52 -9.53 10.12
CA SER A 464 4.69 -10.68 9.83
C SER A 464 5.39 -11.99 10.20
N GLY A 465 4.61 -13.05 10.39
CA GLY A 465 5.10 -14.36 10.83
C GLY A 465 5.27 -14.51 12.35
N VAL A 466 5.17 -13.43 13.14
CA VAL A 466 5.11 -13.53 14.60
C VAL A 466 3.77 -14.18 14.99
N PRO A 467 3.75 -15.34 15.68
CA PRO A 467 2.51 -16.02 16.02
C PRO A 467 1.67 -15.21 17.02
N PRO A 468 0.33 -15.32 16.98
CA PRO A 468 -0.52 -14.73 18.01
C PRO A 468 -0.18 -15.29 19.40
N LEU A 469 -0.27 -14.44 20.43
CA LEU A 469 -0.17 -14.91 21.81
C LEU A 469 -1.36 -15.79 22.14
N LYS A 470 -1.10 -17.02 22.60
CA LYS A 470 -2.12 -17.92 23.13
C LYS A 470 -2.12 -17.80 24.64
N ILE A 471 -3.29 -17.54 25.23
CA ILE A 471 -3.47 -17.55 26.68
C ILE A 471 -3.70 -18.99 27.15
N VAL A 472 -2.77 -19.52 27.93
CA VAL A 472 -2.80 -20.89 28.48
C VAL A 472 -2.56 -20.87 30.00
N ARG A 473 -1.64 -20.04 30.50
CA ARG A 473 -1.24 -20.03 31.92
C ARG A 473 -1.99 -18.98 32.74
N GLN A 474 -2.05 -17.74 32.27
CA GLN A 474 -2.67 -16.60 32.93
C GLN A 474 -4.15 -16.53 32.52
N LEU A 475 -4.97 -17.48 32.98
CA LEU A 475 -6.37 -17.61 32.57
C LEU A 475 -7.23 -16.37 32.86
N GLN A 476 -6.81 -15.52 33.80
CA GLN A 476 -7.43 -14.21 34.04
C GLN A 476 -7.34 -13.25 32.84
N LEU A 477 -6.46 -13.52 31.86
CA LEU A 477 -6.39 -12.77 30.61
C LEU A 477 -7.48 -13.18 29.59
N LYS A 478 -8.17 -14.32 29.77
CA LYS A 478 -9.20 -14.81 28.82
C LYS A 478 -10.32 -13.80 28.57
N PRO A 479 -10.92 -13.17 29.60
CA PRO A 479 -11.86 -12.07 29.39
C PRO A 479 -11.34 -10.92 28.52
N PHE A 480 -10.06 -10.56 28.68
CA PHE A 480 -9.45 -9.48 27.91
C PHE A 480 -9.12 -9.91 26.48
N GLU A 481 -8.75 -11.18 26.27
CA GLU A 481 -8.60 -11.78 24.95
C GLU A 481 -9.89 -11.65 24.13
N GLU A 482 -11.04 -11.93 24.76
CA GLU A 482 -12.35 -11.91 24.09
C GLU A 482 -12.92 -10.52 23.82
N HIS A 483 -12.63 -9.54 24.70
CA HIS A 483 -13.32 -8.24 24.67
C HIS A 483 -12.41 -7.03 24.44
N CYS A 484 -11.10 -7.14 24.66
CA CYS A 484 -10.19 -6.00 24.65
C CYS A 484 -9.08 -6.13 23.61
N PHE A 485 -8.60 -7.35 23.32
CA PHE A 485 -7.45 -7.54 22.42
C PHE A 485 -7.69 -6.97 21.03
N ALA A 486 -8.92 -7.06 20.53
CA ALA A 486 -9.26 -6.54 19.20
C ALA A 486 -8.95 -5.05 19.00
N CYS A 487 -8.95 -4.26 20.08
CA CYS A 487 -8.65 -2.82 20.03
C CYS A 487 -7.28 -2.48 20.64
N HIS A 488 -6.79 -3.27 21.59
CA HIS A 488 -5.68 -2.90 22.46
C HIS A 488 -4.41 -3.75 22.31
N ARG A 489 -4.43 -4.80 21.51
CA ARG A 489 -3.25 -5.64 21.25
C ARG A 489 -2.74 -5.40 19.83
N GLY A 490 -1.51 -4.90 19.72
CA GLY A 490 -0.92 -4.51 18.44
C GLY A 490 -1.52 -3.22 17.88
N ASN A 491 -2.08 -2.36 18.75
CA ASN A 491 -2.57 -1.06 18.32
C ASN A 491 -1.36 -0.17 18.00
N PRO A 492 -1.33 0.54 16.86
CA PRO A 492 -0.18 1.37 16.52
C PRO A 492 -0.07 2.59 17.45
N ALA A 493 -1.13 2.99 18.16
CA ALA A 493 -1.08 4.05 19.17
C ALA A 493 -0.62 3.47 20.51
N LYS A 494 0.55 3.90 20.99
CA LYS A 494 1.21 3.41 22.22
C LYS A 494 0.29 3.46 23.45
N ARG A 495 -0.50 4.53 23.58
CA ARG A 495 -1.44 4.70 24.70
C ARG A 495 -2.58 3.68 24.73
N LEU A 496 -2.89 3.04 23.60
CA LEU A 496 -3.93 2.01 23.46
C LEU A 496 -3.36 0.59 23.47
N ASP A 497 -2.06 0.42 23.29
CA ASP A 497 -1.40 -0.88 23.07
C ASP A 497 -1.01 -1.62 24.38
N PHE A 498 -1.78 -1.42 25.44
CA PHE A 498 -1.47 -1.99 26.77
C PHE A 498 -1.78 -3.48 26.90
N MET A 499 -2.32 -4.13 25.84
CA MET A 499 -2.48 -5.60 25.78
C MET A 499 -1.37 -6.26 24.95
N ASN A 500 -0.34 -5.52 24.57
CA ASN A 500 0.83 -6.06 23.88
C ASN A 500 1.78 -6.73 24.86
N GLY A 501 2.67 -7.58 24.34
CA GLY A 501 3.64 -8.33 25.12
C GLY A 501 4.08 -9.60 24.40
N ALA A 502 5.34 -9.98 24.60
CA ALA A 502 5.94 -11.17 24.01
C ALA A 502 5.38 -12.48 24.62
N ASN A 503 4.85 -12.43 25.84
CA ASN A 503 4.28 -13.56 26.55
C ASN A 503 3.15 -13.11 27.48
N GLU A 504 2.47 -14.07 28.12
CA GLU A 504 1.33 -13.82 28.99
C GLU A 504 1.67 -12.94 30.21
N ASP A 505 2.87 -13.09 30.79
CA ASP A 505 3.27 -12.29 31.97
C ASP A 505 3.49 -10.83 31.60
N ALA A 506 4.11 -10.57 30.45
CA ALA A 506 4.29 -9.21 29.94
C ALA A 506 2.94 -8.54 29.67
N VAL A 507 1.97 -9.27 29.11
CA VAL A 507 0.61 -8.75 28.90
C VAL A 507 -0.07 -8.45 30.23
N LEU A 508 0.03 -9.36 31.20
CA LEU A 508 -0.55 -9.15 32.53
C LEU A 508 0.09 -7.94 33.23
N ALA A 509 1.40 -7.80 33.17
CA ALA A 509 2.10 -6.65 33.77
C ALA A 509 1.67 -5.32 33.12
N ASN A 510 1.58 -5.27 31.80
CA ASN A 510 1.11 -4.08 31.07
C ASN A 510 -0.35 -3.73 31.42
N LEU A 511 -1.20 -4.75 31.49
CA LEU A 511 -2.60 -4.63 31.91
C LEU A 511 -2.70 -4.04 33.32
N GLN A 512 -1.95 -4.59 34.28
CA GLN A 512 -1.96 -4.17 35.68
C GLN A 512 -1.39 -2.76 35.89
N ALA A 513 -0.46 -2.33 35.03
CA ALA A 513 0.07 -0.96 35.04
C ALA A 513 -0.99 0.08 34.61
N LYS A 514 -2.05 -0.33 33.89
CA LYS A 514 -3.07 0.57 33.34
C LYS A 514 -4.31 0.67 34.25
N LYS A 515 -4.17 1.43 35.34
CA LYS A 515 -5.20 1.58 36.39
C LYS A 515 -6.55 2.09 35.87
N GLU A 516 -6.55 2.87 34.79
CA GLU A 516 -7.74 3.46 34.17
C GLU A 516 -8.72 2.41 33.63
N ILE A 517 -8.26 1.18 33.40
CA ILE A 517 -9.11 0.06 32.96
C ILE A 517 -10.20 -0.24 33.99
N ARG A 518 -9.91 -0.07 35.29
CA ARG A 518 -10.91 -0.33 36.34
C ARG A 518 -12.12 0.59 36.19
N ASP A 519 -11.88 1.88 35.99
CA ASP A 519 -12.95 2.87 35.79
C ASP A 519 -13.68 2.63 34.46
N ALA A 520 -12.94 2.26 33.39
CA ALA A 520 -13.54 1.98 32.08
C ALA A 520 -14.47 0.76 32.10
N LEU A 521 -14.28 -0.17 33.04
CA LEU A 521 -15.12 -1.37 33.21
C LEU A 521 -16.20 -1.21 34.29
N ASP A 522 -16.23 -0.10 35.04
CA ASP A 522 -17.21 0.16 36.12
C ASP A 522 -18.51 0.75 35.56
N TRP A 523 -19.22 -0.08 34.80
CA TRP A 523 -20.44 0.32 34.10
C TRP A 523 -21.55 0.70 35.08
N GLU A 524 -21.68 -0.04 36.18
CA GLU A 524 -22.71 0.18 37.19
C GLU A 524 -22.60 1.57 37.83
N ARG A 525 -21.38 2.09 37.97
CA ARG A 525 -21.12 3.40 38.55
C ARG A 525 -21.29 4.55 37.55
N TYR A 526 -20.85 4.36 36.31
CA TYR A 526 -20.70 5.47 35.35
C TYR A 526 -21.71 5.47 34.21
N GLU A 527 -22.55 4.44 34.08
CA GLU A 527 -23.66 4.47 33.13
C GLU A 527 -24.66 5.58 33.48
N GLY A 528 -25.03 6.41 32.50
CA GLY A 528 -25.91 7.57 32.72
C GLY A 528 -25.22 8.81 33.30
N THR A 529 -23.90 8.75 33.52
CA THR A 529 -23.09 9.90 33.99
C THR A 529 -22.31 10.57 32.84
N ASP A 530 -21.65 11.68 33.13
CA ASP A 530 -20.72 12.36 32.23
C ASP A 530 -19.52 11.47 31.81
N LYS A 531 -19.21 10.44 32.60
CA LYS A 531 -18.16 9.45 32.32
C LYS A 531 -18.62 8.27 31.46
N ALA A 532 -19.90 8.19 31.07
CA ALA A 532 -20.42 7.08 30.28
C ALA A 532 -19.69 6.88 28.94
N SER A 533 -19.14 7.95 28.35
CA SER A 533 -18.35 7.92 27.11
C SER A 533 -16.96 7.30 27.28
N LYS A 534 -16.48 7.14 28.52
CA LYS A 534 -15.19 6.51 28.86
C LYS A 534 -15.32 5.01 29.15
N LEU A 535 -16.54 4.49 29.20
CA LEU A 535 -16.79 3.07 29.40
C LEU A 535 -16.33 2.27 28.19
N MET A 536 -15.71 1.13 28.46
CA MET A 536 -15.18 0.22 27.46
C MET A 536 -15.80 -1.18 27.59
N PRO A 537 -15.92 -1.93 26.48
CA PRO A 537 -15.68 -1.50 25.09
C PRO A 537 -16.68 -0.42 24.61
N PRO A 538 -16.41 0.29 23.49
CA PRO A 538 -17.33 1.31 22.98
C PRO A 538 -18.72 0.74 22.69
N ARG A 539 -19.79 1.49 22.96
CA ARG A 539 -21.19 1.01 22.88
C ARG A 539 -21.59 0.48 21.50
N ASP A 540 -20.98 1.00 20.44
CA ASP A 540 -21.22 0.61 19.05
C ASP A 540 -20.34 -0.57 18.59
N SER A 541 -19.53 -1.15 19.49
CA SER A 541 -18.69 -2.31 19.20
C SER A 541 -19.39 -3.64 19.46
N VAL A 542 -19.01 -4.67 18.70
CA VAL A 542 -19.46 -6.05 18.92
C VAL A 542 -18.96 -6.57 20.27
N GLN A 543 -17.77 -6.15 20.69
CA GLN A 543 -17.18 -6.50 21.98
C GLN A 543 -18.03 -5.99 23.14
N TYR A 544 -18.61 -4.79 23.04
CA TYR A 544 -19.55 -4.27 24.04
C TYR A 544 -20.80 -5.16 24.14
N GLN A 545 -21.39 -5.54 23.00
CA GLN A 545 -22.57 -6.41 23.00
C GLN A 545 -22.28 -7.79 23.61
N LYS A 546 -21.10 -8.36 23.30
CA LYS A 546 -20.63 -9.62 23.89
C LYS A 546 -20.42 -9.50 25.40
N LEU A 547 -19.72 -8.46 25.86
CA LEU A 547 -19.45 -8.24 27.28
C LEU A 547 -20.75 -7.93 28.07
N LYS A 548 -21.68 -7.19 27.46
CA LYS A 548 -23.00 -6.95 28.05
C LYS A 548 -23.77 -8.24 28.28
N LYS A 549 -23.74 -9.16 27.30
CA LYS A 549 -24.37 -10.48 27.39
C LYS A 549 -23.70 -11.40 28.41
N ALA A 550 -22.39 -11.26 28.63
CA ALA A 550 -21.65 -12.04 29.63
C ALA A 550 -22.02 -11.68 31.09
N GLY A 551 -22.53 -10.47 31.34
CA GLY A 551 -23.07 -10.05 32.63
C GLY A 551 -22.07 -9.28 33.53
N PRO A 552 -22.56 -8.68 34.63
CA PRO A 552 -21.77 -7.80 35.51
C PRO A 552 -20.64 -8.53 36.25
N GLU A 553 -20.83 -9.79 36.62
CA GLU A 553 -19.80 -10.60 37.29
C GLU A 553 -18.54 -10.74 36.44
N TYR A 554 -18.69 -10.80 35.12
CA TYR A 554 -17.56 -10.91 34.19
C TYR A 554 -16.71 -9.64 34.20
N ARG A 555 -17.36 -8.46 34.20
CA ARG A 555 -16.69 -7.17 34.34
C ARG A 555 -16.03 -7.03 35.71
N GLN A 556 -16.67 -7.51 36.77
CA GLN A 556 -16.08 -7.51 38.10
C GLN A 556 -14.75 -8.28 38.15
N LYS A 557 -14.71 -9.51 37.61
CA LYS A 557 -13.47 -10.32 37.52
C LYS A 557 -12.36 -9.62 36.73
N MET A 558 -12.72 -8.96 35.62
CA MET A 558 -11.78 -8.15 34.85
C MET A 558 -11.24 -6.98 35.69
N ARG A 559 -12.09 -6.26 36.43
CA ARG A 559 -11.64 -5.18 37.32
C ARG A 559 -10.69 -5.71 38.39
N GLU A 560 -10.99 -6.84 39.02
CA GLU A 560 -10.15 -7.48 40.05
C GLU A 560 -8.76 -7.89 39.53
N THR A 561 -8.60 -8.09 38.22
CA THR A 561 -7.29 -8.39 37.61
C THR A 561 -6.35 -7.18 37.60
N VAL A 562 -6.90 -5.96 37.65
CA VAL A 562 -6.14 -4.70 37.63
C VAL A 562 -6.09 -4.14 39.06
N PRO A 563 -4.90 -3.82 39.63
CA PRO A 563 -4.80 -3.29 40.99
C PRO A 563 -5.59 -1.99 41.20
N GLY A 564 -6.27 -1.88 42.33
CA GLY A 564 -6.92 -0.65 42.80
C GLY A 564 -5.91 0.45 43.13
N MET A 565 -6.38 1.69 43.21
CA MET A 565 -5.54 2.83 43.62
C MET A 565 -5.06 2.72 45.08
N PHE A 566 -5.72 1.87 45.89
CA PHE A 566 -5.47 1.67 47.32
C PHE A 566 -5.11 0.21 47.67
N ASP A 567 -4.80 -0.62 46.67
CA ASP A 567 -4.28 -1.97 46.91
C ASP A 567 -2.76 -1.82 47.15
N PHE A 568 -2.35 -1.84 48.42
CA PHE A 568 -0.96 -1.77 48.87
C PHE A 568 -0.41 -3.17 49.16
#